data_AF-A0A9E5NJX3-F1
#
_entry.id   AF-A0A9E5NJX3-F1
#
_cell.length_a   1.000
_cell.length_b   1.000
_cell.length_c   1.000
_cell.angle_alpha   90.00
_cell.angle_beta   90.00
_cell.angle_gamma   90.00
#
_symmetry.space_group_name_H-M   'P 1'
#
loop_
_entity.id
_entity.type
_entity.pdbx_description
1 polymer ?
#
loop_
_entity_poly.entity_id
_entity_poly.type
_entity_poly.pdbx_seq_one_letter_code
_entity_poly.pdbx_strand_id
1 'polypeptide(L)' 'TPQIPWNQMKHVSFDMEGTLIDHSYSEHIWGTDIPTLYAEKHGVDLDHARETVFREYNQ' A
#
# COMPACT_ATOMS: atom_id res chain seq x y z
N THR A 1 -25.07 2.68 -8.04
CA THR A 1 -24.35 2.70 -6.75
C THR A 1 -23.73 1.33 -6.57
N PRO A 2 -22.45 1.19 -6.18
CA PRO A 2 -21.88 -0.14 -5.97
C PRO A 2 -22.57 -0.85 -4.80
N GLN A 3 -22.90 -2.13 -5.01
CA GLN A 3 -23.48 -2.99 -3.99
C GLN A 3 -22.36 -3.68 -3.22
N ILE A 4 -22.11 -3.20 -2.01
CA ILE A 4 -21.06 -3.75 -1.14
C ILE A 4 -21.64 -4.95 -0.38
N PRO A 5 -21.03 -6.15 -0.47
CA PRO A 5 -21.49 -7.34 0.25
C PRO A 5 -21.04 -7.29 1.71
N TRP A 6 -21.66 -6.40 2.49
CA TRP A 6 -21.31 -6.11 3.89
C TRP A 6 -21.18 -7.36 4.77
N ASN A 7 -22.05 -8.36 4.56
CA ASN A 7 -22.07 -9.59 5.35
C ASN A 7 -20.85 -10.50 5.15
N GLN A 8 -19.99 -10.21 4.17
CA GLN A 8 -18.78 -10.98 3.85
C GLN A 8 -17.49 -10.24 4.21
N MET A 9 -17.56 -8.94 4.54
CA MET A 9 -16.39 -8.13 4.90
C MET A 9 -16.01 -8.32 6.36
N LYS A 10 -14.77 -8.71 6.61
CA LYS A 10 -14.25 -8.88 7.98
C LYS A 10 -13.69 -7.58 8.58
N HIS A 11 -13.10 -6.73 7.75
CA HIS A 11 -12.47 -5.48 8.15
C HIS A 11 -12.76 -4.40 7.12
N VAL A 12 -12.96 -3.17 7.61
CA VAL A 12 -13.04 -1.97 6.79
C VAL A 12 -11.94 -1.04 7.27
N SER A 13 -11.06 -0.64 6.35
CA SER A 13 -10.00 0.33 6.60
C SER A 13 -10.30 1.59 5.82
N PHE A 14 -10.04 2.75 6.44
CA PHE A 14 -10.22 4.06 5.82
C PHE A 14 -8.85 4.73 5.69
N ASP A 15 -8.57 5.29 4.52
CA ASP A 15 -7.47 6.22 4.33
C ASP A 15 -7.77 7.58 4.99
N MET A 16 -6.75 8.42 5.18
CA MET A 16 -6.78 9.69 5.91
C MET A 16 -7.86 10.67 5.40
N GLU A 17 -8.21 10.61 4.10
CA GLU A 17 -9.24 11.42 3.46
C GLU A 17 -10.59 10.69 3.29
N GLY A 18 -10.75 9.50 3.89
CA GLY A 18 -11.99 8.71 3.81
C GLY A 18 -12.18 7.96 2.49
N THR A 19 -11.12 7.79 1.69
CA THR A 19 -11.17 7.01 0.45
C THR A 19 -11.37 5.54 0.76
N LEU A 20 -12.47 4.96 0.28
CA LEU A 20 -12.70 3.52 0.35
C LEU A 20 -11.87 2.83 -0.73
N ILE A 21 -10.77 2.22 -0.31
CA ILE A 21 -9.88 1.42 -1.16
C ILE A 21 -9.97 -0.05 -0.74
N ASP A 22 -9.82 -0.94 -1.70
CA ASP A 22 -9.67 -2.36 -1.41
C ASP A 22 -8.21 -2.70 -1.05
N HIS A 23 -8.01 -3.91 -0.55
CA HIS A 23 -6.69 -4.39 -0.13
C HIS A 23 -5.65 -4.37 -1.26
N SER A 24 -6.07 -4.65 -2.50
CA SER A 24 -5.14 -4.72 -3.64
C SER A 24 -4.53 -3.37 -3.97
N TYR A 25 -5.28 -2.29 -3.73
CA TYR A 25 -4.74 -0.93 -3.86
C TYR A 25 -3.61 -0.66 -2.85
N SER A 26 -3.82 -1.02 -1.57
CA SER A 26 -2.78 -0.88 -0.56
C SER A 26 -1.54 -1.74 -0.88
N GLU A 27 -1.73 -2.98 -1.32
CA GLU A 27 -0.64 -3.85 -1.75
C GLU A 27 0.16 -3.25 -2.92
N HIS A 28 -0.52 -2.61 -3.87
CA HIS A 28 0.14 -1.96 -5.00
C HIS A 28 1.01 -0.77 -4.56
N ILE A 29 0.44 0.14 -3.76
CA ILE A 29 1.13 1.34 -3.27
C ILE A 29 2.38 0.95 -2.47
N TRP A 30 2.21 0.10 -1.46
CA TRP A 30 3.29 -0.26 -0.53
C TRP A 30 4.27 -1.26 -1.12
N GLY A 31 3.80 -2.15 -1.99
CA GLY A 31 4.62 -3.18 -2.61
C GLY A 31 5.38 -2.71 -3.84
N THR A 32 4.91 -1.67 -4.55
CA THR A 32 5.45 -1.27 -5.86
C THR A 32 5.80 0.22 -5.93
N ASP A 33 4.81 1.09 -5.76
CA ASP A 33 4.97 2.53 -6.06
C ASP A 33 5.93 3.22 -5.08
N ILE A 34 5.72 3.01 -3.78
CA ILE A 34 6.58 3.58 -2.73
C ILE A 34 8.03 3.09 -2.88
N PRO A 35 8.31 1.77 -3.01
CA PRO A 35 9.67 1.30 -3.28
C PRO A 35 10.29 1.87 -4.57
N THR A 36 9.52 2.01 -5.65
CA THR A 36 10.02 2.57 -6.92
C THR A 36 10.45 4.03 -6.74
N LEU A 37 9.59 4.85 -6.14
CA LEU A 37 9.89 6.26 -5.85
C LEU A 37 11.07 6.41 -4.89
N TYR A 38 11.19 5.51 -3.90
CA TYR A 38 12.32 5.48 -2.99
C TYR A 38 13.63 5.17 -3.73
N ALA A 39 13.64 4.15 -4.59
CA ALA A 39 14.79 3.78 -5.41
C ALA A 39 15.27 4.96 -6.26
N GLU A 40 14.35 5.63 -6.95
CA GLU A 40 14.64 6.81 -7.78
C GLU A 40 15.21 7.96 -6.96
N LYS A 41 14.57 8.28 -5.83
CA LYS A 41 14.98 9.41 -4.97
C LYS A 41 16.35 9.19 -4.33
N HIS A 42 16.68 7.96 -3.98
CA HIS A 42 17.89 7.62 -3.22
C HIS A 42 19.01 7.01 -4.08
N GLY A 43 18.76 6.72 -5.36
CA GLY A 43 19.74 6.14 -6.28
C GLY A 43 20.14 4.71 -5.90
N VAL A 44 19.22 3.94 -5.32
CA VAL A 44 19.43 2.53 -4.93
C VAL A 44 18.66 1.61 -5.87
N ASP A 45 19.01 0.32 -5.89
CA ASP A 45 18.24 -0.67 -6.62
C ASP A 45 16.87 -0.93 -5.97
N LEU A 46 15.93 -1.46 -6.76
CA LEU A 46 14.56 -1.67 -6.33
C LEU A 46 14.42 -2.71 -5.20
N ASP A 47 15.30 -3.72 -5.17
CA ASP A 47 15.23 -4.75 -4.14
C ASP A 47 15.63 -4.18 -2.78
N HIS A 48 16.71 -3.38 -2.76
CA HIS A 48 17.13 -2.65 -1.56
C HIS A 48 16.09 -1.62 -1.10
N ALA A 49 15.46 -0.91 -2.04
CA ALA A 49 14.38 0.03 -1.74
C ALA A 49 13.17 -0.68 -1.13
N ARG A 50 12.76 -1.83 -1.69
CA ARG A 50 11.67 -2.65 -1.15
C ARG A 50 11.97 -3.08 0.28
N GLU A 51 13.13 -3.65 0.52
CA GLU A 51 13.51 -4.13 1.86
C GLU A 51 13.51 -2.99 2.88
N THR A 52 13.99 -1.81 2.49
CA THR A 52 13.98 -0.62 3.34
C THR A 52 12.56 -0.13 3.64
N VAL A 53 11.73 0.06 2.62
CA VAL A 53 10.35 0.52 2.79
C VAL A 53 9.54 -0.46 3.66
N PHE A 54 9.66 -1.77 3.43
CA PHE A 54 8.97 -2.78 4.23
C PHE A 54 9.46 -2.83 5.67
N ARG A 55 10.77 -2.61 5.90
CA ARG A 55 11.31 -2.51 7.26
C ARG A 55 10.72 -1.32 8.02
N GLU A 56 10.54 -0.17 7.37
CA GLU A 56 9.91 1.00 8.01
C GLU A 56 8.40 0.79 8.24
N TYR A 57 7.72 0.10 7.33
CA TYR A 57 6.28 -0.19 7.47
C TYR A 57 5.94 -1.16 8.61
N ASN A 58 6.84 -2.12 8.89
CA ASN A 58 6.63 -3.17 9.90
C ASN A 58 7.12 -2.79 11.31
N GLN A 59 7.59 -1.56 11.53
CA GLN A 59 7.96 -1.02 12.84
C GLN A 59 6.75 -0.39 13.54
#